data_AF-A0A4V3FG08-F1
#
_entry.id   AF-A0A4V3FG08-F1
#
_cell.length_a   1.000
_cell.length_b   1.000
_cell.length_c   1.000
_cell.angle_alpha   90.00
_cell.angle_beta   90.00
_cell.angle_gamma   90.00
#
_symmetry.space_group_name_H-M   'P 1'
#
loop_
_entity.id
_entity.type
_entity.pdbx_description
1 polymer ?
#
loop_
_entity_poly.entity_id
_entity_poly.type
_entity_poly.pdbx_seq_one_letter_code
_entity_poly.pdbx_strand_id
1 'polypeptide(L)' 'MSDDPTKTTAADRDRVSLEQPHEVQYFVESMQKDFPEKSFHEIGMALCKAAQEAGGSESRALLKEKVAAILNKE' A
#
# COMPACT_ATOMS: atom_id res chain seq x y z
N MET A 1 -9.23 -32.94 14.10
CA MET A 1 -8.52 -31.65 14.07
C MET A 1 -9.38 -30.73 13.23
N SER A 2 -10.06 -29.77 13.86
CA SER A 2 -10.91 -28.81 13.15
C SER A 2 -10.00 -27.67 12.68
N ASP A 3 -9.75 -27.62 11.38
CA ASP A 3 -9.03 -26.51 10.74
C ASP A 3 -10.00 -25.31 10.71
N ASP A 4 -9.79 -24.37 11.63
CA ASP A 4 -10.61 -23.18 11.78
C ASP A 4 -10.25 -22.18 10.66
N PRO A 5 -11.17 -21.89 9.70
CA PRO A 5 -10.87 -21.04 8.55
C PRO A 5 -10.69 -19.56 8.90
N THR A 6 -10.81 -19.18 10.18
CA THR A 6 -10.65 -17.79 10.63
C THR A 6 -9.26 -17.48 11.17
N LYS A 7 -8.28 -18.38 10.98
CA LYS A 7 -6.89 -18.11 11.33
C LYS A 7 -6.27 -17.13 10.31
N THR A 8 -6.65 -15.86 10.40
CA THR A 8 -5.98 -14.73 9.77
C THR A 8 -4.53 -14.77 10.26
N THR A 9 -3.65 -15.43 9.51
CA THR A 9 -2.21 -15.42 9.79
C THR A 9 -1.75 -13.96 9.85
N ALA A 10 -0.76 -13.63 10.68
CA ALA A 10 -0.26 -12.26 10.80
C ALA A 10 0.11 -11.61 9.44
N ALA A 11 0.41 -12.43 8.42
CA ALA A 11 0.65 -12.02 7.04
C ALA A 11 -0.60 -11.50 6.29
N ASP A 12 -1.82 -11.91 6.69
CA ASP A 12 -3.06 -11.49 6.05
C ASP A 12 -3.58 -10.16 6.60
N ARG A 13 -3.17 -9.78 7.83
CA ARG A 13 -3.45 -8.46 8.41
C ARG A 13 -2.66 -7.31 7.77
N ASP A 14 -1.61 -7.62 7.00
CA ASP A 14 -0.76 -6.60 6.35
C ASP A 14 -1.06 -6.46 4.86
N ARG A 15 -2.03 -7.22 4.32
CA ARG A 15 -2.51 -7.02 2.95
C ARG A 15 -3.36 -5.75 2.91
N VAL A 16 -2.94 -4.80 2.10
CA VAL A 16 -3.74 -3.62 1.80
C VAL A 16 -4.50 -3.91 0.53
N SER A 17 -5.82 -3.93 0.62
CA SER A 17 -6.69 -3.97 -0.54
C SER A 17 -6.99 -2.54 -0.95
N LEU A 18 -6.30 -2.07 -2.00
CA LEU A 18 -6.56 -0.75 -2.59
C LEU A 18 -7.96 -0.62 -3.23
N GLU A 19 -8.77 -1.66 -3.14
CA GLU A 19 -10.21 -1.65 -3.42
C GLU A 19 -10.99 -0.76 -2.44
N GLN A 20 -10.43 -0.52 -1.24
CA GLN A 20 -11.06 0.30 -0.21
C GLN A 20 -10.48 1.74 -0.22
N PRO A 21 -11.29 2.78 -0.47
CA PRO A 21 -10.79 4.16 -0.60
C PRO A 21 -10.18 4.71 0.70
N HIS A 22 -10.59 4.21 1.86
CA HIS A 22 -10.03 4.62 3.15
C HIS A 22 -8.63 4.06 3.40
N GLU A 23 -8.32 2.84 2.91
CA GLU A 23 -6.97 2.28 3.01
C GLU A 23 -5.98 3.05 2.13
N VAL A 24 -6.43 3.47 0.95
CA VAL A 24 -5.68 4.36 0.04
C VAL A 24 -5.34 5.67 0.75
N GLN A 25 -6.35 6.33 1.33
CA GLN A 25 -6.15 7.61 2.02
C GLN A 25 -5.15 7.49 3.18
N TYR A 26 -5.33 6.49 4.04
CA TYR A 26 -4.43 6.24 5.16
C TYR A 26 -2.99 5.93 4.71
N PHE A 27 -2.85 5.22 3.59
CA PHE A 27 -1.54 4.95 3.00
C PHE A 27 -0.86 6.22 2.48
N VAL A 28 -1.59 7.04 1.72
CA VAL A 28 -1.07 8.32 1.19
C VAL A 28 -0.66 9.24 2.34
N GLU A 29 -1.49 9.37 3.39
CA GLU A 29 -1.15 10.15 4.57
C GLU A 29 0.10 9.63 5.30
N SER A 30 0.29 8.31 5.36
CA SER A 30 1.51 7.72 5.92
C SER A 30 2.72 8.10 5.06
N MET A 31 2.63 7.92 3.74
CA MET A 31 3.74 8.22 2.82
C MET A 31 4.07 9.69 2.79
N GLN A 32 3.10 10.58 3.03
CA GLN A 32 3.37 12.02 3.12
C GLN A 32 4.19 12.41 4.36
N LYS A 33 4.12 11.62 5.43
CA LYS A 33 5.03 11.80 6.57
C LYS A 33 6.45 11.38 6.23
N ASP A 34 6.59 10.33 5.42
CA ASP A 34 7.88 9.80 4.95
C ASP A 34 8.49 10.66 3.82
N PHE A 35 7.65 11.28 2.99
CA PHE A 35 7.99 12.12 1.84
C PHE A 35 7.27 13.48 1.91
N PRO A 36 7.62 14.34 2.88
CA PRO A 36 6.94 15.63 3.08
C PRO A 36 7.15 16.60 1.92
N GLU A 37 8.16 16.39 1.08
CA GLU A 37 8.38 17.20 -0.13
C GLU A 37 7.48 16.80 -1.30
N LYS A 38 6.88 15.60 -1.27
CA LYS A 38 6.00 15.11 -2.33
C LYS A 38 4.56 15.45 -2.02
N SER A 39 3.81 15.82 -3.06
CA SER A 39 2.40 16.17 -2.95
C SER A 39 1.53 14.92 -2.74
N PHE A 40 0.38 15.06 -2.06
CA PHE A 40 -0.64 13.99 -1.97
C PHE A 40 -0.97 13.38 -3.34
N HIS A 41 -0.98 14.21 -4.39
CA HIS A 41 -1.22 13.80 -5.77
C HIS A 41 -0.11 12.89 -6.32
N GLU A 42 1.16 13.26 -6.15
CA GLU A 42 2.31 12.46 -6.60
C GLU A 42 2.35 11.11 -5.88
N ILE A 43 2.13 11.12 -4.56
CA ILE A 43 2.07 9.91 -3.74
C ILE A 43 0.90 9.03 -4.19
N GLY A 44 -0.29 9.61 -4.44
CA GLY A 44 -1.46 8.89 -4.93
C GLY A 44 -1.23 8.28 -6.33
N MET A 45 -0.57 9.00 -7.23
CA MET A 45 -0.18 8.47 -8.54
C MET A 45 0.81 7.32 -8.43
N ALA A 46 1.84 7.47 -7.60
CA ALA A 46 2.83 6.42 -7.35
C ALA A 46 2.17 5.19 -6.73
N LEU A 47 1.19 5.38 -5.83
CA LEU A 47 0.38 4.32 -5.25
C LEU A 47 -0.46 3.58 -6.30
N CYS A 48 -1.17 4.29 -7.18
CA CYS A 48 -1.92 3.69 -8.28
C CYS A 48 -1.01 2.88 -9.23
N LYS A 49 0.18 3.40 -9.53
CA LYS A 49 1.16 2.72 -10.37
C LYS A 49 1.71 1.47 -9.70
N ALA A 50 2.08 1.56 -8.42
CA ALA A 50 2.49 0.41 -7.61
C ALA A 50 1.39 -0.67 -7.53
N ALA A 51 0.12 -0.25 -7.37
CA ALA A 51 -1.05 -1.12 -7.35
C ALA A 51 -1.24 -1.90 -8.65
N GLN A 52 -1.09 -1.19 -9.77
CA GLN A 52 -1.23 -1.74 -11.11
C GLN A 52 -0.14 -2.77 -11.40
N GLU A 53 1.10 -2.51 -10.96
CA GLU A 53 2.21 -3.46 -11.06
C GLU A 53 2.08 -4.65 -10.10
N ALA A 54 1.39 -4.47 -8.96
CA ALA A 54 1.18 -5.46 -7.92
C ALA A 54 -0.02 -6.38 -8.14
N GLY A 55 -0.89 -6.11 -9.12
CA GLY A 55 -2.08 -6.92 -9.39
C GLY A 55 -3.22 -6.75 -8.38
N GLY A 56 -3.23 -5.66 -7.61
CA GLY A 56 -4.39 -5.26 -6.78
C GLY A 56 -4.40 -5.73 -5.33
N SER A 57 -3.47 -6.59 -4.88
CA SER A 57 -3.37 -6.96 -3.46
C SER A 57 -1.94 -7.36 -3.07
N GLU A 58 -1.24 -6.45 -2.42
CA GLU A 58 0.13 -6.66 -1.94
C GLU A 58 0.27 -6.34 -0.45
N SER A 59 1.37 -6.79 0.15
CA SER A 59 1.69 -6.44 1.54
C SER A 59 2.00 -4.94 1.63
N ARG A 60 1.55 -4.28 2.70
CA ARG A 60 1.71 -2.83 2.89
C ARG A 60 3.17 -2.40 2.78
N ALA A 61 4.08 -3.20 3.34
CA ALA A 61 5.52 -2.97 3.25
C ALA A 61 6.02 -2.97 1.80
N LEU A 62 5.64 -3.97 1.00
CA LEU A 62 6.05 -4.06 -0.41
C LEU A 62 5.47 -2.91 -1.24
N LEU A 63 4.22 -2.54 -0.94
CA LEU A 63 3.56 -1.39 -1.56
C LEU A 63 4.31 -0.08 -1.23
N LYS A 64 4.72 0.10 0.03
CA LYS A 64 5.54 1.25 0.46
C LYS A 64 6.87 1.32 -0.28
N GLU A 65 7.57 0.19 -0.37
CA GLU A 65 8.85 0.13 -1.10
C GLU A 65 8.68 0.48 -2.57
N LYS A 66 7.63 -0.03 -3.24
CA LYS A 66 7.34 0.30 -4.64
C LYS A 66 7.01 1.79 -4.83
N VAL A 67 6.15 2.35 -3.98
CA VAL A 67 5.79 3.79 -4.04
C VAL A 67 7.01 4.66 -3.79
N ALA A 68 7.82 4.33 -2.77
CA ALA A 68 9.08 5.03 -2.51
C ALA A 68 10.04 4.94 -3.71
N ALA A 69 10.16 3.76 -4.34
CA ALA A 69 11.01 3.58 -5.52
C ALA A 69 10.53 4.40 -6.73
N ILE A 70 9.22 4.60 -6.88
CA ILE A 70 8.65 5.47 -7.93
C ILE A 70 8.95 6.94 -7.62
N LEU A 71 8.66 7.39 -6.39
CA LEU A 71 8.84 8.79 -5.97
C LEU A 71 10.30 9.25 -6.00
N ASN A 72 11.26 8.35 -5.76
CA ASN A 72 12.70 8.65 -5.81
C ASN A 72 13.29 8.61 -7.24
N LYS A 73 12.56 8.11 -8.24
CA LYS A 73 13.01 8.06 -9.64
C LYS A 73 12.62 9.31 -10.45
N GLU A 74 11.80 10.20 -9.87
CA GLU A 74 11.32 11.45 -10.48
C GLU A 74 11.79 12.69 -9.73
#